data_AF-A0A951A0S3-F1
#
_entry.id   AF-A0A951A0S3-F1
#
_cell.length_a   1.000
_cell.length_b   1.000
_cell.length_c   1.000
_cell.angle_alpha   90.00
_cell.angle_beta   90.00
_cell.angle_gamma   90.00
#
_symmetry.space_group_name_H-M   'P 1'
#
loop_
_entity.id
_entity.type
_entity.pdbx_description
1 polymer ?
#
loop_
_entity_poly.entity_id
_entity_poly.type
_entity_poly.pdbx_seq_one_letter_code
_entity_poly.pdbx_strand_id
1 'polypeptide(L)'
;MRAGNWSGVVGINPQDFAVAEGMGPIVNRSREHLGATDVAIIRYRRRMLAAARAQTPLGQDGNIAYERLASDERLVPLDQPWEELSTYVEDVTVTR
;
A
#
# COMPACT_ATOMS: atom_id res chain seq x y z
N MET A 1 2.80 -4.63 30.54
CA MET A 1 1.34 -4.77 30.76
C MET A 1 0.99 -6.22 31.04
N ARG A 2 -0.11 -6.47 31.76
CA ARG A 2 -0.39 -7.76 32.41
C ARG A 2 -0.87 -8.89 31.47
N ALA A 3 -1.30 -8.59 30.23
CA ALA A 3 -1.92 -9.57 29.31
C ALA A 3 -1.46 -9.52 27.83
N GLY A 4 -0.53 -8.64 27.45
CA GLY A 4 0.11 -8.66 26.12
C GLY A 4 -0.72 -8.22 24.89
N ASN A 5 -2.03 -7.98 25.02
CA ASN A 5 -2.89 -7.57 23.90
C ASN A 5 -3.93 -6.51 24.35
N TRP A 6 -4.01 -5.38 23.65
CA TRP A 6 -4.95 -4.27 23.94
C TRP A 6 -6.32 -4.43 23.28
N SER A 7 -6.38 -4.94 22.04
CA SER A 7 -7.61 -5.00 21.24
C SER A 7 -8.42 -6.27 21.53
N GLY A 8 -7.80 -7.30 22.11
CA GLY A 8 -8.40 -8.61 22.31
C GLY A 8 -8.49 -9.45 21.04
N VAL A 9 -8.06 -8.90 19.90
CA VAL A 9 -8.02 -9.60 18.60
C VAL A 9 -6.61 -10.16 18.40
N VAL A 10 -6.51 -11.46 18.11
CA VAL A 10 -5.22 -12.16 18.00
C VAL A 10 -4.63 -11.97 16.59
N GLY A 11 -3.41 -11.44 16.52
CA GLY A 11 -2.68 -11.20 15.27
C GLY A 11 -2.85 -9.78 14.73
N ILE A 12 -1.89 -9.31 13.94
CA ILE A 12 -1.87 -7.93 13.40
C ILE A 12 -2.86 -7.80 12.24
N ASN A 13 -2.82 -8.73 11.26
CA ASN A 13 -3.71 -8.65 10.10
C ASN A 13 -5.21 -8.59 10.47
N PRO A 14 -5.73 -9.41 11.41
CA PRO A 14 -7.14 -9.32 11.79
C PRO A 14 -7.50 -8.00 12.49
N GLN A 15 -6.54 -7.36 13.17
CA GLN A 15 -6.75 -6.04 13.77
C GLN A 15 -6.89 -4.96 12.69
N ASP A 16 -6.03 -4.98 11.68
CA ASP A 16 -6.09 -4.04 10.56
C ASP A 16 -7.37 -4.23 9.73
N PHE A 17 -7.75 -5.49 9.46
CA PHE A 17 -9.02 -5.80 8.79
C PHE A 17 -10.22 -5.27 9.55
N ALA A 18 -10.27 -5.47 10.88
CA ALA A 18 -11.38 -4.97 11.69
C ALA A 18 -11.55 -3.44 11.57
N VAL A 19 -10.45 -2.69 11.57
CA VAL A 19 -10.48 -1.22 11.39
C VAL A 19 -10.92 -0.85 9.97
N ALA A 20 -10.38 -1.52 8.95
CA ALA A 20 -10.70 -1.24 7.55
C ALA A 20 -12.15 -1.56 7.20
N GLU A 21 -12.65 -2.72 7.62
CA GLU A 21 -14.03 -3.18 7.39
C GLU A 21 -15.04 -2.33 8.17
N GLY A 22 -14.69 -1.91 9.39
CA GLY A 22 -15.54 -1.08 10.23
C GLY A 22 -15.90 0.28 9.60
N MET A 23 -15.15 0.75 8.62
CA MET A 23 -15.48 2.00 7.91
C MET A 23 -16.66 1.85 6.94
N GLY A 24 -17.01 0.62 6.57
CA GLY A 24 -18.04 0.30 5.59
C GLY A 24 -17.56 0.29 4.14
N PRO A 25 -18.41 -0.15 3.19
CA PRO A 25 -18.01 -0.40 1.79
C PRO A 25 -17.48 0.84 1.06
N ILE A 26 -18.10 2.00 1.29
CA ILE A 26 -17.68 3.30 0.74
C ILE A 26 -17.80 4.35 1.84
N VAL A 27 -16.66 4.83 2.32
CA VAL A 27 -16.60 5.82 3.40
C VAL A 27 -16.84 7.22 2.85
N ASN A 28 -17.75 7.98 3.46
CA ASN A 28 -17.90 9.41 3.15
C ASN A 28 -16.73 10.21 3.76
N ARG A 29 -15.77 10.61 2.91
CA ARG A 29 -14.57 11.36 3.33
C ARG A 29 -14.75 12.88 3.35
N SER A 30 -15.93 13.43 3.01
CA SER A 30 -16.14 14.90 2.96
C SER A 30 -16.04 15.58 4.32
N ARG A 31 -16.17 14.80 5.40
CA ARG A 31 -16.10 15.26 6.80
C ARG A 31 -14.86 14.76 7.53
N GLU A 32 -13.95 14.09 6.83
CA GLU A 32 -12.74 13.55 7.44
C GLU A 32 -11.79 14.70 7.83
N HIS A 33 -11.26 14.62 9.05
CA HIS A 33 -10.27 15.57 9.55
C HIS A 33 -8.91 14.87 9.65
N LEU A 34 -8.01 15.19 8.73
CA LEU A 34 -6.67 14.61 8.66
C LEU A 34 -5.68 15.45 9.48
N GLY A 35 -4.91 14.77 10.32
CA GLY A 35 -3.85 15.35 11.13
C GLY A 35 -2.53 15.50 10.37
N ALA A 36 -1.52 16.06 11.04
CA ALA A 36 -0.19 16.25 10.47
C ALA A 36 0.50 14.93 10.07
N THR A 37 0.21 13.85 10.79
CA THR A 37 0.78 12.51 10.54
C THR A 37 0.21 11.85 9.30
N ASP A 38 -0.94 12.31 8.78
CA ASP A 38 -1.63 11.71 7.63
C ASP A 38 -1.07 12.17 6.28
N VAL A 39 0.15 12.72 6.26
CA VAL A 39 0.80 13.27 5.06
C VAL A 39 0.85 12.26 3.91
N ALA A 40 1.08 10.98 4.21
CA ALA A 40 1.10 9.91 3.21
C ALA A 40 -0.28 9.72 2.56
N ILE A 41 -1.35 9.68 3.36
CA ILE A 41 -2.73 9.57 2.88
C ILE A 41 -3.08 10.77 1.99
N ILE A 42 -2.71 11.98 2.43
CA ILE A 42 -2.94 13.22 1.68
C ILE A 42 -2.26 13.17 0.31
N ARG A 43 -0.96 12.82 0.27
CA ARG A 43 -0.18 12.74 -0.97
C ARG A 43 -0.72 11.68 -1.91
N TYR A 44 -1.00 10.48 -1.37
CA TYR A 44 -1.55 9.36 -2.14
C TYR A 44 -2.88 9.75 -2.79
N ARG A 45 -3.83 10.30 -2.02
CA ARG A 45 -5.15 10.67 -2.56
C ARG A 45 -5.07 11.78 -3.61
N ARG A 46 -4.20 12.78 -3.42
CA ARG A 46 -3.97 13.81 -4.45
C ARG A 46 -3.46 13.19 -5.75
N ARG A 47 -2.50 12.26 -5.67
CA ARG A 47 -1.98 11.54 -6.83
C ARG A 47 -3.06 10.72 -7.54
N MET A 48 -3.87 9.98 -6.78
CA MET A 48 -4.96 9.16 -7.35
C MET A 48 -6.07 10.00 -7.97
N LEU A 49 -6.46 11.13 -7.36
CA LEU A 49 -7.44 12.04 -7.92
C LEU A 49 -6.95 12.71 -9.20
N ALA A 50 -5.66 13.06 -9.27
CA ALA A 50 -5.07 13.58 -10.51
C ALA A 50 -5.07 12.50 -11.61
N ALA A 51 -4.71 11.26 -11.27
CA ALA A 51 -4.74 10.12 -12.20
C ALA A 51 -6.15 9.84 -12.75
N ALA A 52 -7.17 9.88 -11.88
CA ALA A 52 -8.56 9.66 -12.28
C ALA A 52 -9.10 10.74 -13.21
N ARG A 53 -8.51 11.95 -13.20
CA ARG A 53 -8.86 13.06 -14.09
C ARG A 53 -8.02 13.10 -15.37
N ALA A 54 -6.93 12.33 -15.44
CA ALA A 54 -6.07 12.28 -16.60
C ALA A 54 -6.75 11.51 -17.74
N GLN A 55 -6.44 11.88 -18.99
CA GLN A 55 -6.92 11.17 -20.17
C GLN A 55 -6.45 9.70 -20.18
N THR A 56 -5.24 9.46 -19.69
CA THR A 56 -4.65 8.13 -19.49
C THR A 56 -4.35 7.94 -18.00
N PRO A 57 -5.01 6.98 -17.32
CA PRO A 57 -4.73 6.70 -15.92
C PRO A 57 -3.29 6.27 -15.67
N LEU A 58 -2.79 6.50 -14.45
CA LEU A 58 -1.46 6.03 -14.04
C LEU A 58 -1.35 4.52 -14.23
N GLY A 59 -0.26 4.08 -14.86
CA GLY A 59 0.05 2.68 -15.14
C GLY A 59 -0.57 2.11 -16.42
N GLN A 60 -1.49 2.83 -17.07
CA GLN A 60 -2.19 2.37 -18.29
C GLN A 60 -1.52 2.86 -19.59
N ASP A 61 -0.25 3.27 -19.54
CA ASP A 61 0.53 3.71 -20.70
C ASP A 61 1.12 2.55 -21.51
N GLY A 62 0.80 1.30 -21.14
CA GLY A 62 1.07 0.09 -21.92
C GLY A 62 2.47 -0.50 -21.74
N ASN A 63 3.29 0.03 -20.84
CA ASN A 63 4.67 -0.43 -20.64
C ASN A 63 4.90 -1.15 -19.29
N ILE A 64 3.83 -1.57 -18.61
CA ILE A 64 3.92 -2.32 -17.36
C ILE A 64 3.48 -3.76 -17.61
N ALA A 65 4.40 -4.71 -17.47
CA ALA A 65 4.08 -6.14 -17.48
C ALA A 65 3.44 -6.53 -16.13
N TYR A 66 2.13 -6.35 -16.05
CA TYR A 66 1.34 -6.57 -14.83
C TYR A 66 1.44 -8.00 -14.30
N GLU A 67 1.64 -8.98 -15.18
CA GLU A 67 1.80 -10.39 -14.87
C GLU A 67 3.08 -10.70 -14.08
N ARG A 68 4.04 -9.76 -14.08
CA ARG A 68 5.31 -9.90 -13.35
C ARG A 68 5.32 -9.12 -12.03
N LEU A 69 4.26 -8.37 -11.72
CA LEU A 69 4.15 -7.67 -10.45
C LEU A 69 3.87 -8.67 -9.34
N ALA A 70 4.80 -8.77 -8.39
CA ALA A 70 4.68 -9.60 -7.20
C ALA A 70 5.08 -8.79 -5.96
N SER A 71 4.52 -9.16 -4.80
CA SER A 71 5.01 -8.68 -3.51
C SER A 71 6.36 -9.30 -3.22
N ASP A 72 7.26 -8.52 -2.64
CA ASP A 72 8.56 -8.99 -2.16
C ASP A 72 8.79 -8.51 -0.73
N GLU A 73 9.30 -9.41 0.11
CA GLU A 73 9.67 -9.13 1.48
C GLU A 73 11.07 -9.68 1.72
N ARG A 74 12.00 -8.79 2.06
CA ARG A 74 13.40 -9.14 2.26
C ARG A 74 14.01 -8.35 3.41
N LEU A 75 14.90 -8.99 4.15
CA LEU A 75 15.82 -8.30 5.06
C LEU A 75 16.98 -7.75 4.23
N VAL A 76 17.26 -6.46 4.37
CA VAL A 76 18.28 -5.74 3.59
C VAL A 76 19.24 -5.02 4.52
N PRO A 77 20.51 -4.86 4.13
CA PRO A 77 21.45 -4.00 4.84
C PRO A 77 20.92 -2.56 4.95
N LEU A 78 21.20 -1.90 6.09
CA LEU A 78 20.70 -0.56 6.37
C LEU A 78 21.26 0.51 5.43
N ASP A 79 22.45 0.27 4.90
CA ASP A 79 23.19 1.14 3.98
C ASP A 79 22.84 0.90 2.51
N GLN A 80 22.04 -0.12 2.20
CA GLN A 80 21.59 -0.37 0.84
C GLN A 80 20.52 0.67 0.45
N PRO A 81 20.72 1.44 -0.64
CA PRO A 81 19.70 2.36 -1.14
C PRO A 81 18.42 1.59 -1.49
N TRP A 82 17.27 2.06 -0.97
CA TRP A 82 16.00 1.37 -1.14
C TRP A 82 15.55 1.36 -2.61
N GLU A 83 15.99 2.34 -3.40
CA GLU A 83 15.73 2.46 -4.83
C GLU A 83 16.29 1.28 -5.63
N GLU A 84 17.39 0.68 -5.15
CA GLU A 84 18.06 -0.45 -5.79
C GLU A 84 17.39 -1.81 -5.45
N LEU A 85 16.56 -1.84 -4.40
CA LEU A 85 15.90 -3.07 -3.92
C LEU A 85 14.79 -3.53 -4.85
N SER A 86 14.02 -2.58 -5.39
CA SER A 86 12.90 -2.84 -6.28
C SER A 86 13.30 -2.70 -7.75
N THR A 87 14.34 -3.42 -8.16
CA THR A 87 14.60 -3.56 -9.59
C THR A 87 13.67 -4.65 -10.10
N TYR A 88 12.89 -4.32 -11.12
CA TYR A 88 12.17 -5.26 -11.96
C TYR A 88 13.18 -6.33 -12.41
N VAL A 89 13.12 -7.53 -11.84
CA VAL A 89 14.09 -8.59 -12.20
C VAL A 89 13.71 -9.06 -13.59
N GLU A 90 14.48 -8.64 -14.60
CA GLU A 90 14.23 -8.98 -16.00
C GLU A 90 14.26 -10.50 -16.26
N ASP A 91 14.85 -11.31 -15.37
CA ASP A 91 15.06 -12.75 -15.54
C ASP A 91 14.59 -13.62 -14.35
N VAL A 92 13.29 -13.65 -14.04
CA VAL A 92 12.73 -14.73 -13.20
C VAL A 92 11.95 -15.69 -14.10
N THR A 93 12.58 -16.81 -14.47
CA THR A 93 11.87 -17.98 -15.01
C THR A 93 10.92 -18.50 -13.95
N VAL A 94 9.64 -18.15 -14.07
CA VAL A 94 8.56 -18.72 -13.26
C VAL A 94 8.45 -20.21 -13.64
N THR A 95 8.99 -21.08 -12.78
CA THR A 95 8.74 -22.52 -12.90
C THR A 95 7.40 -22.80 -12.24
N ARG A 96 6.47 -23.36 -13.03
CA ARG A 96 5.09 -23.67 -12.64
C ARG A 96 5.02 -24.87 -11.70
#